data_AF-A0A6A6JR66-F1
#
_entry.id   AF-A0A6A6JR66-F1
#
_cell.length_a   1.000
_cell.length_b   1.000
_cell.length_c   1.000
_cell.angle_alpha   90.00
_cell.angle_beta   90.00
_cell.angle_gamma   90.00
#
_symmetry.space_group_name_H-M   'P 1'
#
loop_
_entity.id
_entity.type
_entity.pdbx_description
1 polymer ?
#
loop_
_entity_poly.entity_id
_entity_poly.type
_entity_poly.pdbx_seq_one_letter_code
_entity_poly.pdbx_strand_id
1 'polypeptide(L)'
;GSSWDILLSKGGDTNSIDSSADDNFQVIDIDLFDTSKETIADLKTSKKVICYFSAGTREGWREDAGKFQDADTGSAVSGGPNGDWPDELWLDVTSPNVRNIMKSRIEMAAQAGCDAVDPDNVDGFDNDTGFNHPKSKYVEYIKFMAQVSKDNNLAIGLKNAVDMIPEVVNSVDFAVNEQCHEYPGECAKYKPFTDQNKAVFNIEY
;
A
#
# COMPACT_ATOMS: atom_id res chain seq x y z
N GLY A 1 -4.47 -13.02 -14.74
CA GLY A 1 -4.88 -12.92 -13.33
C GLY A 1 -6.27 -12.35 -13.26
N SER A 2 -6.75 -12.00 -12.07
CA SER A 2 -7.97 -11.19 -11.93
C SER A 2 -7.79 -9.84 -12.60
N SER A 3 -8.78 -9.37 -13.36
CA SER A 3 -8.79 -8.01 -13.91
C SER A 3 -9.00 -7.00 -12.79
N TRP A 4 -8.29 -5.88 -12.83
CA TRP A 4 -8.29 -4.89 -11.77
C TRP A 4 -8.21 -3.47 -12.31
N ASP A 5 -8.51 -2.50 -11.45
CA ASP A 5 -8.27 -1.08 -11.65
C ASP A 5 -7.78 -0.43 -10.35
N ILE A 6 -7.13 0.72 -10.44
CA ILE A 6 -6.62 1.49 -9.30
C ILE A 6 -6.96 2.98 -9.47
N LEU A 7 -7.68 3.53 -8.49
CA LEU A 7 -8.18 4.91 -8.52
C LEU A 7 -7.78 5.63 -7.23
N LEU A 8 -6.56 6.18 -7.23
CA LEU A 8 -6.07 7.01 -6.13
C LEU A 8 -6.23 8.49 -6.49
N SER A 9 -7.28 9.12 -5.96
CA SER A 9 -7.52 10.55 -6.13
C SER A 9 -7.09 11.30 -4.87
N LYS A 10 -6.14 12.23 -5.01
CA LYS A 10 -5.79 13.14 -3.92
C LYS A 10 -6.92 14.15 -3.67
N GLY A 11 -7.47 14.17 -2.46
CA GLY A 11 -8.38 15.24 -2.02
C GLY A 11 -9.86 14.96 -2.26
N GLY A 12 -10.25 13.69 -2.33
CA GLY A 12 -11.65 13.28 -2.29
C GLY A 12 -12.48 13.50 -3.55
N ASP A 13 -11.86 13.72 -4.72
CA ASP A 13 -12.59 13.63 -6.00
C ASP A 13 -12.81 12.16 -6.36
N THR A 14 -13.89 11.58 -5.82
CA THR A 14 -14.28 10.17 -5.99
C THR A 14 -15.20 9.95 -7.18
N ASN A 15 -15.44 10.95 -8.04
CA ASN A 15 -16.42 10.82 -9.14
C ASN A 15 -16.10 9.65 -10.09
N SER A 16 -14.82 9.34 -10.29
CA SER A 16 -14.38 8.16 -11.05
C SER A 16 -14.62 6.85 -10.30
N ILE A 17 -14.53 6.85 -8.97
CA ILE A 17 -14.78 5.67 -8.12
C ILE A 17 -16.28 5.35 -8.12
N ASP A 18 -17.14 6.35 -7.94
CA ASP A 18 -18.60 6.17 -7.86
C ASP A 18 -19.18 5.62 -9.19
N SER A 19 -18.54 5.90 -10.32
CA SER A 19 -18.93 5.38 -11.63
C SER A 19 -18.34 4.00 -11.97
N SER A 20 -17.38 3.51 -11.18
CA SER A 20 -16.62 2.28 -11.48
C SER A 20 -17.32 0.97 -11.07
N ALA A 21 -18.44 1.05 -10.34
CA ALA A 21 -19.17 -0.12 -9.85
C ALA A 21 -19.69 -1.02 -10.98
N ASP A 22 -20.05 -0.42 -12.12
CA ASP A 22 -20.58 -1.10 -13.31
C ASP A 22 -19.51 -1.50 -14.34
N ASP A 23 -18.25 -1.11 -14.13
CA ASP A 23 -17.17 -1.39 -15.07
C ASP A 23 -16.79 -2.88 -15.09
N ASN A 24 -16.18 -3.35 -16.19
CA ASN A 24 -15.88 -4.76 -16.37
C ASN A 24 -14.48 -5.16 -15.82
N PHE A 25 -14.30 -5.05 -14.51
CA PHE A 25 -13.16 -5.59 -13.76
C PHE A 25 -13.61 -6.23 -12.44
N GLN A 26 -12.74 -7.01 -11.79
CA GLN A 26 -13.08 -7.83 -10.62
C GLN A 26 -12.57 -7.25 -9.31
N VAL A 27 -11.46 -6.52 -9.36
CA VAL A 27 -10.75 -5.97 -8.21
C VAL A 27 -10.59 -4.47 -8.42
N ILE A 28 -10.76 -3.67 -7.36
CA ILE A 28 -10.46 -2.24 -7.39
C ILE A 28 -9.60 -1.88 -6.19
N ASP A 29 -8.58 -1.08 -6.43
CA ASP A 29 -7.75 -0.48 -5.40
C ASP A 29 -8.05 1.02 -5.27
N ILE A 30 -8.39 1.46 -4.06
CA ILE A 30 -8.88 2.81 -3.76
C ILE A 30 -8.28 3.33 -2.46
N ASP A 31 -8.24 4.65 -2.34
CA ASP A 31 -7.73 5.31 -1.15
C ASP A 31 -8.59 5.03 0.09
N LEU A 32 -7.96 4.55 1.18
CA LEU A 32 -8.63 4.21 2.44
C LEU A 32 -9.28 5.42 3.12
N PHE A 33 -8.67 6.60 3.05
CA PHE A 33 -9.11 7.78 3.79
C PHE A 33 -10.10 8.61 3.00
N ASP A 34 -9.91 8.69 1.69
CA ASP A 34 -10.70 9.55 0.81
C ASP A 34 -11.97 8.85 0.29
N THR A 35 -12.13 7.54 0.53
CA THR A 35 -13.32 6.79 0.13
C THR A 35 -14.26 6.51 1.32
N SER A 36 -15.55 6.84 1.16
CA SER A 36 -16.55 6.60 2.19
C SER A 36 -16.86 5.10 2.40
N LYS A 37 -17.35 4.75 3.59
CA LYS A 37 -17.78 3.37 3.90
C LYS A 37 -18.96 2.94 3.03
N GLU A 38 -19.83 3.89 2.68
CA GLU A 38 -20.97 3.69 1.79
C GLU A 38 -20.49 3.32 0.38
N THR A 39 -19.55 4.09 -0.18
CA THR A 39 -18.94 3.79 -1.50
C THR A 39 -18.24 2.42 -1.48
N ILE A 40 -17.49 2.09 -0.43
CA ILE A 40 -16.86 0.76 -0.29
C ILE A 40 -17.92 -0.33 -0.24
N ALA A 41 -19.00 -0.16 0.53
CA ALA A 41 -20.08 -1.13 0.61
C ALA A 41 -20.77 -1.36 -0.74
N ASP A 42 -20.98 -0.29 -1.52
CA ASP A 42 -21.57 -0.36 -2.86
C ASP A 42 -20.65 -1.09 -3.84
N LEU A 43 -19.35 -0.77 -3.87
CA LEU A 43 -18.36 -1.48 -4.69
C LEU A 43 -18.31 -2.97 -4.36
N LYS A 44 -18.42 -3.34 -3.08
CA LYS A 44 -18.38 -4.73 -2.63
C LYS A 44 -19.57 -5.58 -3.07
N THR A 45 -20.61 -4.98 -3.63
CA THR A 45 -21.71 -5.74 -4.23
C THR A 45 -21.28 -6.49 -5.49
N SER A 46 -20.24 -6.00 -6.19
CA SER A 46 -19.76 -6.56 -7.46
C SER A 46 -18.25 -6.76 -7.53
N LYS A 47 -17.46 -6.13 -6.65
CA LYS A 47 -15.98 -6.10 -6.69
C LYS A 47 -15.33 -6.66 -5.44
N LYS A 48 -14.05 -7.00 -5.56
CA LYS A 48 -13.11 -7.07 -4.43
C LYS A 48 -12.44 -5.72 -4.23
N VAL A 49 -12.45 -5.21 -3.01
CA VAL A 49 -11.94 -3.87 -2.70
C VAL A 49 -10.61 -3.97 -1.95
N ILE A 50 -9.56 -3.45 -2.54
CA ILE A 50 -8.26 -3.19 -1.90
C ILE A 50 -8.27 -1.74 -1.43
N CYS A 51 -7.80 -1.50 -0.21
CA CYS A 51 -7.70 -0.16 0.35
C CYS A 51 -6.24 0.24 0.50
N TYR A 52 -5.83 1.21 -0.31
CA TYR A 52 -4.53 1.85 -0.29
C TYR A 52 -4.33 2.73 0.94
N PHE A 53 -3.12 2.70 1.50
CA PHE A 53 -2.59 3.77 2.35
C PHE A 53 -1.06 3.76 2.30
N SER A 54 -0.42 4.91 2.48
CA SER A 54 1.04 4.90 2.66
C SER A 54 1.42 4.33 4.04
N ALA A 55 2.26 3.30 4.06
CA ALA A 55 2.78 2.69 5.28
C ALA A 55 4.20 3.11 5.62
N GLY A 56 4.97 3.55 4.63
CA GLY A 56 6.34 4.04 4.81
C GLY A 56 6.49 5.55 4.83
N THR A 57 5.43 6.32 4.57
CA THR A 57 5.46 7.78 4.63
C THR A 57 4.30 8.36 5.43
N ARG A 58 4.53 9.51 6.05
CA ARG A 58 3.52 10.40 6.62
C ARG A 58 3.11 11.39 5.54
N GLU A 59 1.87 11.26 5.11
CA GLU A 59 1.20 12.21 4.24
C GLU A 59 0.55 13.32 5.09
N GLY A 60 1.05 14.56 5.00
CA GLY A 60 0.65 15.68 5.86
C GLY A 60 -0.83 16.08 5.78
N TRP A 61 -1.55 15.63 4.75
CA TRP A 61 -2.97 15.90 4.53
C TRP A 61 -3.92 14.87 5.15
N ARG A 62 -3.42 13.75 5.67
CA ARG A 62 -4.27 12.72 6.30
C ARG A 62 -4.77 13.20 7.66
N GLU A 63 -6.00 12.83 8.01
CA GLU A 63 -6.60 13.20 9.29
C GLU A 63 -5.82 12.69 10.52
N ASP A 64 -5.06 11.61 10.37
CA ASP A 64 -4.23 11.03 11.42
C ASP A 64 -2.77 11.51 11.38
N ALA A 65 -2.41 12.43 10.49
CA ALA A 65 -1.04 12.93 10.32
C ALA A 65 -0.48 13.60 11.59
N GLY A 66 -1.36 14.07 12.49
CA GLY A 66 -1.00 14.64 13.79
C GLY A 66 -0.70 13.60 14.89
N LYS A 67 -0.86 12.30 14.62
CA LYS A 67 -0.51 11.22 15.56
C LYS A 67 0.97 10.82 15.49
N PHE A 68 1.64 11.15 14.39
CA PHE A 68 3.08 10.95 14.24
C PHE A 68 3.84 11.99 15.07
N GLN A 69 4.91 11.56 15.71
CA GLN A 69 5.84 12.41 16.45
C GLN A 69 6.98 12.85 15.54
N ASP A 70 7.67 13.93 15.88
CA ASP A 70 8.82 14.41 15.11
C ASP A 70 9.90 13.32 14.94
N ALA A 71 10.07 12.45 15.94
CA ALA A 71 11.02 11.34 15.91
C ALA A 71 10.58 10.18 14.99
N ASP A 72 9.32 10.12 14.58
CA ASP A 72 8.81 9.11 13.65
C ASP A 72 9.08 9.45 12.19
N THR A 73 9.40 10.71 11.89
CA THR A 73 9.52 11.23 10.52
C THR A 73 10.96 11.58 10.16
N GLY A 74 11.34 11.28 8.92
CA GLY A 74 12.66 11.55 8.37
C GLY A 74 12.63 12.55 7.22
N SER A 75 13.41 12.27 6.19
CA SER A 75 13.51 13.10 4.98
C SER A 75 12.18 13.18 4.25
N ALA A 76 11.96 14.29 3.54
CA ALA A 76 10.87 14.40 2.58
C ALA A 76 11.11 13.46 1.40
N VAL A 77 10.03 12.88 0.87
CA VAL A 77 10.08 12.09 -0.37
C VAL A 77 10.49 12.99 -1.51
N SER A 78 11.50 12.58 -2.27
CA SER A 78 12.08 13.37 -3.37
C SER A 78 12.48 12.48 -4.54
N GLY A 79 12.55 13.07 -5.74
CA GLY A 79 13.04 12.37 -6.94
C GLY A 79 12.11 11.33 -7.55
N GLY A 80 10.84 11.26 -7.13
CA GLY A 80 9.82 10.41 -7.77
C GLY A 80 9.42 10.92 -9.17
N PRO A 81 8.64 10.13 -9.94
CA PRO A 81 8.19 10.52 -11.28
C PRO A 81 7.36 11.81 -11.30
N ASN A 82 6.74 12.14 -10.15
CA ASN A 82 5.95 13.35 -9.94
C ASN A 82 6.74 14.49 -9.26
N GLY A 83 8.07 14.34 -9.13
CA GLY A 83 8.94 15.31 -8.47
C GLY A 83 9.02 15.14 -6.96
N ASP A 84 9.30 16.24 -6.25
CA ASP A 84 9.47 16.27 -4.80
C ASP A 84 8.13 16.47 -4.08
N TRP A 85 7.96 15.78 -2.95
CA TRP A 85 6.75 15.79 -2.13
C TRP A 85 7.09 16.30 -0.73
N PRO A 86 7.18 17.63 -0.54
CA PRO A 86 7.68 18.22 0.71
C PRO A 86 6.78 17.93 1.94
N ASP A 87 5.49 17.68 1.71
CA ASP A 87 4.52 17.36 2.76
C ASP A 87 4.39 15.85 3.01
N GLU A 88 5.21 15.03 2.34
CA GLU A 88 5.27 13.59 2.51
C GLU A 88 6.64 13.20 3.06
N LEU A 89 6.67 12.68 4.29
CA LEU A 89 7.91 12.40 5.01
C LEU A 89 8.08 10.90 5.21
N TRP A 90 9.27 10.36 4.97
CA TRP A 90 9.57 8.97 5.29
C TRP A 90 9.39 8.66 6.78
N LEU A 91 8.98 7.44 7.11
CA LEU A 91 8.71 6.97 8.47
C LEU A 91 9.80 6.04 9.01
N ASP A 92 10.09 6.15 10.31
CA ASP A 92 10.84 5.14 11.05
C ASP A 92 9.99 3.88 11.23
N VAL A 93 10.20 2.88 10.36
CA VAL A 93 9.48 1.59 10.39
C VAL A 93 9.79 0.73 11.64
N THR A 94 10.78 1.14 12.44
CA THR A 94 11.11 0.51 13.73
C THR A 94 10.37 1.17 14.90
N SER A 95 9.80 2.36 14.71
CA SER A 95 9.06 3.08 15.74
C SER A 95 7.81 2.30 16.18
N PRO A 96 7.62 2.08 17.50
CA PRO A 96 6.37 1.55 18.03
C PRO A 96 5.16 2.44 17.73
N ASN A 97 5.34 3.77 17.66
CA ASN A 97 4.24 4.69 17.37
C ASN A 97 3.76 4.53 15.92
N VAL A 98 4.70 4.49 14.97
CA VAL A 98 4.41 4.21 13.54
C VAL A 98 3.67 2.88 13.38
N ARG A 99 4.16 1.82 14.02
CA ARG A 99 3.49 0.50 13.98
C ARG A 99 2.07 0.53 14.56
N ASN A 100 1.84 1.27 15.64
CA ASN A 100 0.50 1.43 16.20
C ASN A 100 -0.43 2.20 15.26
N ILE A 101 0.07 3.24 14.59
CA ILE A 101 -0.71 4.00 13.60
C ILE A 101 -1.09 3.10 12.41
N MET A 102 -0.14 2.32 11.86
CA MET A 102 -0.46 1.40 10.77
C MET A 102 -1.42 0.29 11.19
N LYS A 103 -1.29 -0.22 12.42
CA LYS A 103 -2.31 -1.12 12.97
C LYS A 103 -3.70 -0.48 12.96
N SER A 104 -3.81 0.77 13.41
CA SER A 104 -5.09 1.49 13.38
C SER A 104 -5.61 1.73 11.96
N ARG A 105 -4.74 1.96 10.96
CA ARG A 105 -5.15 2.06 9.55
C ARG A 105 -5.67 0.74 9.00
N ILE A 106 -5.03 -0.39 9.33
CA ILE A 106 -5.51 -1.73 8.95
C ILE A 106 -6.86 -2.04 9.63
N GLU A 107 -7.01 -1.71 10.92
CA GLU A 107 -8.29 -1.85 11.63
C GLU A 107 -9.38 -0.95 11.02
N MET A 108 -9.02 0.25 10.57
CA MET A 108 -9.92 1.15 9.84
C MET A 108 -10.37 0.54 8.52
N ALA A 109 -9.46 -0.05 7.73
CA ALA A 109 -9.78 -0.74 6.48
C ALA A 109 -10.76 -1.90 6.72
N ALA A 110 -10.54 -2.70 7.76
CA ALA A 110 -11.44 -3.78 8.13
C ALA A 110 -12.83 -3.26 8.52
N GLN A 111 -12.90 -2.17 9.28
CA GLN A 111 -14.15 -1.53 9.68
C GLN A 111 -14.87 -0.80 8.55
N ALA A 112 -14.14 -0.35 7.52
CA ALA A 112 -14.70 0.21 6.30
C ALA A 112 -15.22 -0.89 5.37
N GLY A 113 -14.77 -2.12 5.57
CA GLY A 113 -15.24 -3.31 4.88
C GLY A 113 -14.32 -3.76 3.77
N CYS A 114 -13.11 -3.22 3.61
CA CYS A 114 -12.16 -3.65 2.57
C CYS A 114 -11.94 -5.18 2.57
N ASP A 115 -11.62 -5.76 1.41
CA ASP A 115 -11.19 -7.17 1.30
C ASP A 115 -9.67 -7.32 1.52
N ALA A 116 -8.90 -6.27 1.22
CA ALA A 116 -7.45 -6.24 1.36
C ALA A 116 -6.92 -4.83 1.62
N VAL A 117 -5.62 -4.74 1.91
CA VAL A 117 -4.88 -3.47 1.99
C VAL A 117 -3.67 -3.46 1.06
N ASP A 118 -3.37 -2.28 0.50
CA ASP A 118 -2.16 -1.98 -0.27
C ASP A 118 -1.29 -0.94 0.48
N PRO A 119 -0.33 -1.39 1.32
CA PRO A 119 0.52 -0.49 2.08
C PRO A 119 1.72 -0.01 1.24
N ASP A 120 1.75 1.26 0.88
CA ASP A 120 2.78 1.85 0.01
C ASP A 120 4.05 2.31 0.76
N ASN A 121 5.10 2.62 -0.01
CA ASN A 121 6.39 3.16 0.42
C ASN A 121 7.16 2.23 1.37
N VAL A 122 6.98 0.92 1.21
CA VAL A 122 7.63 -0.10 2.06
C VAL A 122 9.06 -0.44 1.62
N ASP A 123 9.59 0.31 0.66
CA ASP A 123 10.90 0.22 0.01
C ASP A 123 11.89 1.31 0.45
N GLY A 124 11.67 1.91 1.62
CA GLY A 124 12.57 2.94 2.16
C GLY A 124 14.04 2.49 2.33
N PHE A 125 14.34 1.20 2.33
CA PHE A 125 15.74 0.71 2.36
C PHE A 125 16.54 1.03 1.09
N ASP A 126 15.84 1.34 -0.02
CA ASP A 126 16.44 1.75 -1.30
C ASP A 126 16.34 3.27 -1.54
N ASN A 127 15.91 4.05 -0.52
CA ASN A 127 15.65 5.49 -0.63
C ASN A 127 16.39 6.31 0.45
N ASP A 128 16.55 7.62 0.24
CA ASP A 128 17.04 8.54 1.27
C ASP A 128 15.90 8.91 2.24
N THR A 129 15.71 8.06 3.25
CA THR A 129 14.65 8.23 4.24
C THR A 129 15.03 9.15 5.39
N GLY A 130 16.30 9.54 5.51
CA GLY A 130 16.85 10.10 6.75
C GLY A 130 17.05 9.07 7.87
N PHE A 131 16.63 7.82 7.65
CA PHE A 131 16.91 6.67 8.52
C PHE A 131 17.84 5.68 7.81
N ASN A 132 18.80 5.11 8.55
CA ASN A 132 19.74 4.13 8.01
C ASN A 132 19.36 2.70 8.43
N HIS A 133 18.12 2.31 8.16
CA HIS A 133 17.61 0.98 8.50
C HIS A 133 17.94 -0.03 7.40
N PRO A 134 18.44 -1.23 7.76
CA PRO A 134 18.64 -2.28 6.78
C PRO A 134 17.29 -2.84 6.30
N LYS A 135 17.28 -3.42 5.09
CA LYS A 135 16.12 -4.13 4.51
C LYS A 135 15.42 -5.09 5.48
N SER A 136 16.16 -5.74 6.38
CA SER A 136 15.57 -6.64 7.39
C SER A 136 14.53 -5.97 8.29
N LYS A 137 14.63 -4.65 8.54
CA LYS A 137 13.63 -3.90 9.31
C LYS A 137 12.34 -3.66 8.55
N TYR A 138 12.43 -3.46 7.24
CA TYR A 138 11.26 -3.38 6.35
C TYR A 138 10.60 -4.76 6.20
N VAL A 139 11.38 -5.84 6.16
CA VAL A 139 10.86 -7.22 6.21
C VAL A 139 10.10 -7.50 7.52
N GLU A 140 10.65 -7.10 8.67
CA GLU A 140 9.97 -7.19 9.96
C GLU A 140 8.68 -6.34 9.99
N TYR A 141 8.66 -5.20 9.29
CA TYR A 141 7.53 -4.30 9.22
C TYR A 141 6.39 -4.85 8.36
N ILE A 142 6.68 -5.35 7.15
CA ILE A 142 5.70 -6.06 6.31
C ILE A 142 5.12 -7.28 7.02
N LYS A 143 5.95 -8.10 7.68
CA LYS A 143 5.47 -9.27 8.43
C LYS A 143 4.56 -8.89 9.59
N PHE A 144 4.85 -7.78 10.26
CA PHE A 144 3.98 -7.21 11.29
C PHE A 144 2.63 -6.80 10.69
N MET A 145 2.61 -6.02 9.62
CA MET A 145 1.36 -5.58 8.99
C MET A 145 0.56 -6.77 8.44
N ALA A 146 1.22 -7.76 7.84
CA ALA A 146 0.58 -8.97 7.36
C ALA A 146 -0.12 -9.76 8.48
N GLN A 147 0.51 -9.85 9.67
CA GLN A 147 -0.12 -10.47 10.83
C GLN A 147 -1.34 -9.66 11.29
N VAL A 148 -1.24 -8.33 11.35
CA VAL A 148 -2.37 -7.47 11.73
C VAL A 148 -3.53 -7.56 10.72
N SER A 149 -3.23 -7.57 9.41
CA SER A 149 -4.25 -7.75 8.36
C SER A 149 -4.95 -9.08 8.50
N LYS A 150 -4.19 -10.17 8.69
CA LYS A 150 -4.74 -11.51 8.92
C LYS A 150 -5.65 -11.56 10.16
N ASP A 151 -5.24 -10.95 11.26
CA ASP A 151 -6.03 -10.90 12.50
C ASP A 151 -7.35 -10.12 12.33
N ASN A 152 -7.40 -9.22 11.33
CA ASN A 152 -8.58 -8.46 10.93
C ASN A 152 -9.32 -9.03 9.71
N ASN A 153 -8.98 -10.25 9.25
CA ASN A 153 -9.55 -10.90 8.07
C ASN A 153 -9.36 -10.13 6.75
N LEU A 154 -8.25 -9.41 6.63
CA LEU A 154 -7.83 -8.71 5.42
C LEU A 154 -6.68 -9.46 4.75
N ALA A 155 -6.69 -9.49 3.42
CA ALA A 155 -5.48 -9.79 2.65
C ALA A 155 -4.53 -8.58 2.62
N ILE A 156 -3.26 -8.79 2.29
CA ILE A 156 -2.26 -7.70 2.19
C ILE A 156 -1.38 -7.84 0.94
N GLY A 157 -1.11 -6.72 0.28
CA GLY A 157 -0.19 -6.60 -0.85
C GLY A 157 1.25 -6.30 -0.43
N LEU A 158 2.20 -6.63 -1.30
CA LEU A 158 3.52 -6.00 -1.31
C LEU A 158 3.56 -5.01 -2.48
N LYS A 159 3.59 -3.72 -2.19
CA LYS A 159 3.79 -2.64 -3.16
C LYS A 159 5.29 -2.47 -3.44
N ASN A 160 5.68 -2.63 -4.70
CA ASN A 160 7.08 -2.54 -5.15
C ASN A 160 8.03 -3.39 -4.30
N ALA A 161 9.02 -2.79 -3.63
CA ALA A 161 9.97 -3.43 -2.70
C ALA A 161 10.52 -4.77 -3.22
N VAL A 162 10.90 -4.80 -4.49
CA VAL A 162 11.13 -6.04 -5.26
C VAL A 162 12.20 -6.94 -4.62
N ASP A 163 13.21 -6.33 -4.00
CA ASP A 163 14.32 -7.03 -3.36
C ASP A 163 13.94 -7.66 -2.00
N MET A 164 12.73 -7.40 -1.48
CA MET A 164 12.16 -8.07 -0.31
C MET A 164 11.36 -9.33 -0.64
N ILE A 165 10.96 -9.55 -1.90
CA ILE A 165 10.07 -10.64 -2.32
C ILE A 165 10.46 -12.00 -1.74
N PRO A 166 11.73 -12.47 -1.81
CA PRO A 166 12.11 -13.79 -1.29
C PRO A 166 11.84 -13.98 0.21
N GLU A 167 11.78 -12.87 0.97
CA GLU A 167 11.67 -12.89 2.43
C GLU A 167 10.23 -12.72 2.93
N VAL A 168 9.34 -12.17 2.09
CA VAL A 168 7.97 -11.80 2.47
C VAL A 168 6.88 -12.45 1.62
N VAL A 169 7.20 -13.08 0.48
CA VAL A 169 6.19 -13.68 -0.41
C VAL A 169 5.27 -14.68 0.30
N ASN A 170 5.72 -15.38 1.34
CA ASN A 170 4.90 -16.31 2.11
C ASN A 170 4.04 -15.62 3.19
N SER A 171 4.22 -14.33 3.42
CA SER A 171 3.50 -13.53 4.41
C SER A 171 2.42 -12.65 3.78
N VAL A 172 2.58 -12.25 2.52
CA VAL A 172 1.59 -11.43 1.78
C VAL A 172 0.78 -12.26 0.78
N ASP A 173 -0.34 -11.71 0.29
CA ASP A 173 -1.33 -12.43 -0.52
C ASP A 173 -1.24 -12.11 -2.02
N PHE A 174 -0.73 -10.93 -2.36
CA PHE A 174 -0.52 -10.45 -3.73
C PHE A 174 0.62 -9.43 -3.77
N ALA A 175 0.98 -8.99 -4.97
CA ALA A 175 1.88 -7.87 -5.20
C ALA A 175 1.18 -6.77 -5.99
N VAL A 176 1.56 -5.53 -5.73
CA VAL A 176 1.29 -4.38 -6.59
C VAL A 176 2.63 -3.87 -7.09
N ASN A 177 2.77 -3.65 -8.39
CA ASN A 177 4.01 -3.18 -9.01
C ASN A 177 3.72 -1.99 -9.91
N GLU A 178 4.62 -1.02 -9.87
CA GLU A 178 4.68 0.06 -10.85
C GLU A 178 5.91 -0.14 -11.74
N GLN A 179 5.68 -0.14 -13.05
CA GLN A 179 6.70 0.01 -14.09
C GLN A 179 7.72 -1.12 -14.25
N CYS A 180 7.42 -2.37 -13.86
CA CYS A 180 8.39 -3.46 -14.06
C CYS A 180 8.73 -3.70 -15.55
N HIS A 181 7.86 -3.28 -16.49
CA HIS A 181 8.15 -3.38 -17.92
C HIS A 181 9.13 -2.32 -18.42
N GLU A 182 9.23 -1.18 -17.74
CA GLU A 182 10.24 -0.15 -17.99
C GLU A 182 11.62 -0.59 -17.51
N TYR A 183 11.70 -1.30 -16.38
CA TYR A 183 12.96 -1.71 -15.76
C TYR A 183 13.41 -3.12 -16.20
N PRO A 184 14.52 -3.27 -16.95
CA PRO A 184 14.94 -4.56 -17.49
C PRO A 184 15.10 -5.66 -16.44
N GLY A 185 14.30 -6.71 -16.58
CA GLY A 185 14.36 -7.90 -15.72
C GLY A 185 13.57 -7.80 -14.41
N GLU A 186 12.94 -6.66 -14.12
CA GLU A 186 12.19 -6.49 -12.88
C GLU A 186 10.93 -7.37 -12.84
N CYS A 187 10.15 -7.45 -13.92
CA CYS A 187 8.94 -8.29 -13.92
C CYS A 187 9.24 -9.76 -13.59
N ALA A 188 10.42 -10.27 -13.99
CA ALA A 188 10.83 -11.63 -13.70
C ALA A 188 11.03 -11.88 -12.19
N LYS A 189 11.35 -10.84 -11.41
CA LYS A 189 11.51 -10.93 -9.95
C LYS A 189 10.18 -11.21 -9.22
N TYR A 190 9.03 -10.94 -9.85
CA TYR A 190 7.71 -11.25 -9.31
C TYR A 190 7.25 -12.70 -9.52
N LYS A 191 8.03 -13.52 -10.25
CA LYS A 191 7.73 -14.94 -10.46
C LYS A 191 7.37 -15.73 -9.18
N PRO A 192 8.01 -15.51 -8.01
CA PRO A 192 7.64 -16.18 -6.76
C PRO A 192 6.17 -16.00 -6.34
N PHE A 193 5.52 -14.88 -6.69
CA PHE A 193 4.08 -14.72 -6.45
C PHE A 193 3.27 -15.63 -7.37
N THR A 194 3.52 -15.58 -8.67
CA THR A 194 2.78 -16.36 -9.65
C THR A 194 2.99 -17.87 -9.50
N ASP A 195 4.18 -18.30 -9.07
CA ASP A 195 4.47 -19.71 -8.74
C ASP A 195 3.63 -20.22 -7.55
N GLN A 196 3.16 -19.31 -6.69
CA GLN A 196 2.26 -19.59 -5.59
C GLN A 196 0.78 -19.29 -5.92
N ASN A 197 0.44 -19.07 -7.19
CA ASN A 197 -0.88 -18.64 -7.67
C ASN A 197 -1.37 -17.32 -7.03
N LYS A 198 -0.44 -16.44 -6.64
CA LYS A 198 -0.75 -15.11 -6.12
C LYS A 198 -0.79 -14.10 -7.26
N ALA A 199 -1.70 -13.13 -7.16
CA ALA A 199 -1.83 -12.07 -8.14
C ALA A 199 -0.62 -11.13 -8.09
N VAL A 200 -0.25 -10.60 -9.25
CA VAL A 200 0.66 -9.46 -9.41
C VAL A 200 -0.14 -8.44 -10.20
N PHE A 201 -0.55 -7.37 -9.53
CA PHE A 201 -1.26 -6.24 -10.09
C PHE A 201 -0.20 -5.24 -10.57
N ASN A 202 -0.09 -5.04 -11.88
CA ASN A 202 0.95 -4.21 -12.49
C ASN A 202 0.33 -2.95 -13.09
N ILE A 203 1.00 -1.81 -12.85
CA ILE A 203 0.67 -0.48 -13.33
C ILE A 203 1.82 -0.01 -14.22
N GLU A 204 1.50 0.59 -15.36
CA GLU A 204 2.47 1.20 -16.28
C GLU A 204 1.97 2.62 -16.62
N TYR A 205 2.88 3.59 -16.76
CA TYR A 205 2.57 5.02 -16.95
C TYR A 205 3.09 5.56 -18.29
#